data_AF-A0A511N5Q4-F1
#
_entry.id   AF-A0A511N5Q4-F1
#
_cell.length_a   1.000
_cell.length_b   1.000
_cell.length_c   1.000
_cell.angle_alpha   90.00
_cell.angle_beta   90.00
_cell.angle_gamma   90.00
#
_symmetry.space_group_name_H-M   'P 1'
#
loop_
_entity.id
_entity.type
_entity.pdbx_description
1 polymer ?
#
loop_
_entity_poly.entity_id
_entity_poly.type
_entity_poly.pdbx_seq_one_letter_code
_entity_poly.pdbx_strand_id
1 'polypeptide(L)'
;MTDSHKPLLKVMTDYHCWPLWISTPQDYFNVEPQDLNLPPELSQALIDWATDFDDILNMDDPASSAFPSPEAEEAFVVLGMELARQVKALLSERYEVMYFDLLKRRLVEVP
;
A
#
# COMPACT_ATOMS: atom_id res chain seq x y z
N MET A 1 -27.45 -13.42 -12.81
CA MET A 1 -27.01 -12.39 -11.85
C MET A 1 -25.53 -12.64 -11.68
N THR A 2 -24.68 -11.90 -12.41
CA THR A 2 -23.23 -12.13 -12.37
C THR A 2 -22.70 -11.53 -11.08
N ASP A 3 -22.27 -12.41 -10.20
CA ASP A 3 -21.48 -12.10 -9.02
C ASP A 3 -20.24 -11.31 -9.47
N SER A 4 -20.33 -9.98 -9.39
CA SER A 4 -19.27 -9.10 -9.88
C SER A 4 -18.30 -8.95 -8.72
N HIS A 5 -17.29 -9.83 -8.67
CA HIS A 5 -16.23 -9.72 -7.68
C HIS A 5 -15.53 -8.37 -7.87
N LYS A 6 -15.46 -7.58 -6.79
CA LYS A 6 -14.75 -6.29 -6.81
C LYS A 6 -13.28 -6.58 -7.11
N PRO A 7 -12.61 -5.76 -7.95
CA PRO A 7 -11.16 -5.87 -8.11
C PRO A 7 -10.47 -5.65 -6.76
N LEU A 8 -9.34 -6.34 -6.57
CA LEU A 8 -8.54 -6.22 -5.36
C LEU A 8 -7.65 -4.98 -5.47
N LEU A 9 -7.76 -4.06 -4.50
CA LEU A 9 -6.86 -2.92 -4.31
C LEU A 9 -5.94 -3.24 -3.12
N LYS A 10 -4.65 -3.39 -3.38
CA LYS A 10 -3.63 -3.58 -2.35
C LYS A 10 -3.02 -2.23 -1.97
N VAL A 11 -2.96 -1.96 -0.67
CA VAL A 11 -2.11 -0.91 -0.12
C VAL A 11 -0.79 -1.56 0.27
N MET A 12 0.27 -1.22 -0.46
CA MET A 12 1.56 -1.92 -0.42
C MET A 12 2.65 -1.03 -1.00
N THR A 13 3.78 -0.92 -0.31
CA THR A 13 4.98 -0.31 -0.86
C THR A 13 5.80 -1.31 -1.66
N ASP A 14 6.42 -0.80 -2.71
CA ASP A 14 7.50 -1.40 -3.48
C ASP A 14 8.40 -0.25 -3.95
N TYR A 15 9.69 -0.51 -4.16
CA TYR A 15 10.64 0.57 -4.42
C TYR A 15 10.27 1.35 -5.68
N HIS A 16 10.25 2.68 -5.55
CA HIS A 16 9.96 3.63 -6.62
C HIS A 16 8.60 3.41 -7.31
N CYS A 17 7.64 2.86 -6.56
CA CYS A 17 6.28 2.63 -7.02
C CYS A 17 5.27 3.41 -6.16
N TRP A 18 4.10 3.68 -6.72
CA TRP A 18 2.98 4.18 -5.92
C TRP A 18 2.51 3.12 -4.91
N PRO A 19 1.97 3.51 -3.75
CA PRO A 19 1.59 2.56 -2.70
C PRO A 19 0.27 1.82 -2.95
N LEU A 20 -0.34 1.99 -4.14
CA LEU A 20 -1.63 1.40 -4.50
C LEU A 20 -1.50 0.49 -5.72
N TRP A 21 -2.01 -0.72 -5.59
CA TRP A 21 -1.93 -1.73 -6.65
C TRP A 21 -3.28 -2.36 -6.91
N ILE A 22 -3.79 -2.24 -8.12
CA ILE A 22 -5.00 -2.94 -8.53
C ILE A 22 -4.60 -4.30 -9.10
N SER A 23 -5.11 -5.37 -8.50
CA SER A 23 -5.01 -6.74 -9.00
C SER A 23 -6.30 -7.13 -9.68
N THR A 24 -6.17 -7.55 -10.93
CA THR A 24 -7.23 -8.21 -11.71
C THR A 24 -6.81 -9.66 -11.96
N PRO A 25 -7.72 -10.54 -12.44
CA PRO A 25 -7.34 -11.91 -12.78
C PRO A 25 -6.25 -12.03 -13.84
N GLN A 26 -6.02 -10.98 -14.65
CA GLN A 26 -5.10 -10.99 -15.78
C GLN A 26 -3.85 -10.13 -15.56
N ASP A 27 -3.91 -9.13 -14.68
CA ASP A 27 -2.88 -8.09 -14.61
C ASP A 27 -2.80 -7.37 -13.25
N TYR A 28 -1.69 -6.67 -13.03
CA TYR A 28 -1.41 -5.81 -11.88
C TYR A 28 -1.04 -4.39 -12.33
N PHE A 29 -1.73 -3.40 -11.79
CA PHE A 29 -1.50 -2.00 -12.13
C PHE A 29 -1.01 -1.24 -10.91
N ASN A 30 0.14 -0.58 -11.02
CA ASN A 30 0.59 0.42 -10.04
C ASN A 30 -0.17 1.72 -10.30
N VAL A 31 -0.86 2.24 -9.29
CA VAL A 31 -1.83 3.33 -9.46
C VAL A 31 -1.45 4.51 -8.60
N GLU A 32 -1.41 5.69 -9.20
CA GLU A 32 -1.21 6.92 -8.47
C GLU A 32 -2.42 7.18 -7.55
N PRO A 33 -2.24 7.55 -6.26
CA PRO A 33 -3.37 7.79 -5.35
C PRO A 33 -4.41 8.79 -5.87
N GLN A 34 -3.96 9.79 -6.65
CA GLN A 34 -4.82 10.81 -7.24
C GLN A 34 -5.77 10.25 -8.30
N ASP A 35 -5.36 9.21 -9.05
CA ASP A 35 -6.19 8.60 -10.10
C ASP A 35 -7.44 7.91 -9.52
N LEU A 36 -7.42 7.53 -8.24
CA LEU A 36 -8.55 6.93 -7.55
C LEU A 36 -9.52 7.94 -6.94
N ASN A 37 -9.26 9.24 -7.10
CA ASN A 37 -10.01 10.36 -6.51
C ASN A 37 -10.01 10.33 -4.97
N LEU A 38 -8.88 9.93 -4.37
CA LEU A 38 -8.70 10.05 -2.92
C LEU A 38 -8.52 11.53 -2.52
N PRO A 39 -8.92 11.92 -1.29
CA PRO A 39 -8.66 13.26 -0.77
C PRO A 39 -7.16 13.61 -0.89
N PRO A 40 -6.81 14.87 -1.25
CA PRO A 40 -5.41 15.26 -1.45
C PRO A 40 -4.50 14.96 -0.26
N GLU A 41 -5.01 15.12 0.97
CA GLU A 41 -4.28 14.82 2.20
C GLU A 41 -3.92 13.32 2.33
N LEU A 42 -4.86 12.43 2.00
CA LEU A 42 -4.63 10.98 2.04
C LEU A 42 -3.71 10.54 0.90
N SER A 43 -3.89 11.11 -0.29
CA SER A 43 -3.00 10.88 -1.43
C SER A 43 -1.56 11.27 -1.08
N GLN A 44 -1.35 12.42 -0.47
CA GLN A 44 -0.01 12.86 -0.05
C GLN A 44 0.55 11.96 1.05
N ALA A 45 -0.24 11.61 2.07
CA ALA A 45 0.23 10.73 3.15
C ALA A 45 0.63 9.33 2.64
N LEU A 46 -0.06 8.81 1.63
CA LEU A 46 0.31 7.58 0.93
C LEU A 46 1.65 7.73 0.19
N ILE A 47 1.83 8.83 -0.55
CA ILE A 47 3.06 9.11 -1.29
C ILE A 47 4.25 9.29 -0.35
N ASP A 48 4.07 10.01 0.75
CA ASP A 48 5.10 10.20 1.77
C ASP A 48 5.49 8.85 2.40
N TRP A 49 4.49 8.01 2.73
CA TRP A 49 4.73 6.65 3.23
C TRP A 49 5.49 5.75 2.23
N ALA A 50 5.22 5.87 0.93
CA ALA A 50 6.00 5.18 -0.10
C ALA A 50 7.43 5.73 -0.21
N THR A 51 7.60 7.04 -0.07
CA THR A 51 8.91 7.71 -0.09
C THR A 51 9.76 7.29 1.10
N ASP A 52 9.19 7.17 2.29
CA ASP A 52 9.88 6.66 3.48
C ASP A 52 10.38 5.22 3.28
N PHE A 53 9.67 4.41 2.48
CA PHE A 53 10.12 3.08 2.10
C PHE A 53 11.27 3.14 1.09
N ASP A 54 11.20 4.04 0.11
CA ASP A 54 12.30 4.25 -0.84
C ASP A 54 13.59 4.69 -0.12
N ASP A 55 13.48 5.48 0.94
CA ASP A 55 14.63 5.98 1.71
C ASP A 55 15.41 4.87 2.44
N ILE A 56 14.82 3.69 2.67
CA ILE A 56 15.53 2.54 3.24
C ILE A 56 16.30 1.72 2.20
N LEU A 57 16.11 2.01 0.91
CA LEU A 57 16.78 1.30 -0.18
C LEU A 57 18.28 1.54 -0.15
N ASN A 58 19.03 0.45 0.06
CA ASN A 58 20.47 0.48 -0.15
C ASN A 58 20.78 0.22 -1.63
N MET A 59 21.16 1.28 -2.36
CA MET A 59 21.47 1.19 -3.79
C MET A 59 22.69 0.32 -4.12
N ASP A 60 23.67 0.23 -3.21
CA ASP A 60 24.87 -0.58 -3.41
C ASP A 60 24.60 -2.07 -3.17
N ASP A 61 23.66 -2.38 -2.25
CA ASP A 61 23.20 -3.73 -1.96
C ASP A 61 21.71 -3.74 -1.57
N PRO A 62 20.79 -3.85 -2.56
CA PRO A 62 19.36 -3.82 -2.31
C PRO A 62 18.86 -4.92 -1.36
N ALA A 63 19.56 -6.06 -1.29
CA ALA A 63 19.20 -7.15 -0.39
C ALA A 63 19.47 -6.83 1.08
N SER A 64 20.32 -5.83 1.34
CA SER A 64 20.65 -5.33 2.68
C SER A 64 19.87 -4.06 3.07
N SER A 65 18.86 -3.67 2.28
CA SER A 65 17.95 -2.57 2.63
C SER A 65 17.21 -2.90 3.93
N ALA A 66 17.17 -1.95 4.86
CA ALA A 66 16.60 -2.15 6.17
C ALA A 66 16.15 -0.83 6.79
N PHE A 67 15.08 -0.89 7.59
CA PHE A 67 14.71 0.21 8.48
C PHE A 67 15.81 0.49 9.50
N PRO A 68 15.92 1.73 10.01
CA PRO A 68 16.97 2.12 10.95
C PRO A 68 16.86 1.42 12.31
N SER A 69 15.66 0.93 12.67
CA SER A 69 15.45 0.07 13.84
C SER A 69 14.17 -0.77 13.68
N PRO A 70 13.99 -1.83 14.49
CA PRO A 70 12.74 -2.58 14.54
C PRO A 70 11.53 -1.71 14.88
N GLU A 71 11.68 -0.73 15.77
CA GLU A 71 10.60 0.19 16.15
C GLU A 71 10.19 1.09 14.98
N ALA A 72 11.14 1.47 14.11
CA ALA A 72 10.84 2.23 12.90
C ALA A 72 10.06 1.37 11.89
N GLU A 73 10.42 0.09 11.72
CA GLU A 73 9.67 -0.85 10.89
C GLU A 73 8.25 -1.09 11.44
N GLU A 74 8.10 -1.24 12.76
CA GLU A 74 6.80 -1.36 13.41
C GLU A 74 5.94 -0.10 13.22
N ALA A 75 6.52 1.08 13.42
CA ALA A 75 5.83 2.35 13.21
C ALA A 75 5.37 2.51 11.75
N PHE A 76 6.23 2.12 10.80
CA PHE A 76 5.92 2.12 9.37
C PHE A 76 4.73 1.21 9.04
N VAL A 77 4.69 0.00 9.60
CA VAL A 77 3.57 -0.94 9.39
C VAL A 77 2.27 -0.46 10.04
N VAL A 78 2.35 0.15 11.23
CA VAL A 78 1.18 0.75 11.90
C VAL A 78 0.60 1.88 11.05
N LEU A 79 1.44 2.77 10.52
CA LEU A 79 1.02 3.85 9.64
C LEU A 79 0.39 3.30 8.35
N GLY A 80 1.02 2.32 7.71
CA GLY A 80 0.51 1.69 6.49
C GLY A 80 -0.88 1.07 6.67
N MET A 81 -1.12 0.39 7.80
CA MET A 81 -2.45 -0.14 8.14
C MET A 81 -3.49 0.97 8.34
N GLU A 82 -3.11 2.07 8.97
CA GLU A 82 -4.03 3.20 9.17
C GLU A 82 -4.40 3.89 7.85
N LEU A 83 -3.42 4.10 6.96
CA LEU A 83 -3.69 4.59 5.61
C LEU A 83 -4.60 3.63 4.84
N ALA A 84 -4.38 2.31 4.98
CA ALA A 84 -5.21 1.31 4.34
C ALA A 84 -6.68 1.33 4.84
N ARG A 85 -6.91 1.59 6.13
CA ARG A 85 -8.27 1.79 6.67
C ARG A 85 -8.97 2.98 6.04
N GLN A 86 -8.26 4.10 5.90
CA GLN A 86 -8.81 5.30 5.26
C GLN A 86 -9.15 5.05 3.78
N VAL A 87 -8.26 4.36 3.06
CA VAL A 87 -8.52 3.92 1.67
C VAL A 87 -9.75 3.01 1.60
N LYS A 88 -9.85 2.00 2.47
CA LYS A 88 -11.02 1.09 2.54
C LYS A 88 -12.31 1.84 2.81
N ALA A 89 -12.32 2.79 3.74
CA ALA A 89 -13.50 3.57 4.08
C ALA A 89 -14.06 4.33 2.86
N LEU A 90 -13.18 4.82 1.97
CA LEU A 90 -13.56 5.58 0.79
C LEU A 90 -13.87 4.71 -0.44
N LEU A 91 -13.22 3.55 -0.56
CA LEU A 91 -13.19 2.78 -1.80
C LEU A 91 -13.85 1.40 -1.72
N SER A 92 -14.35 0.98 -0.55
CA SER A 92 -14.94 -0.34 -0.33
C SER A 92 -16.13 -0.67 -1.24
N GLU A 93 -16.86 0.32 -1.75
CA GLU A 93 -17.93 0.09 -2.73
C GLU A 93 -17.41 -0.38 -4.10
N ARG A 94 -16.19 0.01 -4.46
CA ARG A 94 -15.58 -0.27 -5.77
C ARG A 94 -14.52 -1.37 -5.73
N TYR A 95 -13.84 -1.53 -4.59
CA TYR A 95 -12.69 -2.43 -4.46
C TYR A 95 -12.80 -3.28 -3.20
N GLU A 96 -12.25 -4.50 -3.26
CA GLU A 96 -11.83 -5.22 -2.07
C GLU A 96 -10.46 -4.68 -1.66
N VAL A 97 -10.33 -4.12 -0.45
CA VAL A 97 -9.09 -3.47 -0.02
C VAL A 97 -8.31 -4.37 0.94
N MET A 98 -7.07 -4.68 0.59
CA MET A 98 -6.14 -5.44 1.44
C MET A 98 -4.86 -4.62 1.70
N TYR A 99 -4.19 -4.91 2.81
CA TYR A 99 -2.92 -4.31 3.16
C TYR A 99 -1.81 -5.36 3.12
N PHE A 100 -0.65 -5.02 2.57
CA PHE A 100 0.55 -5.86 2.68
C PHE A 100 1.30 -5.52 3.96
N ASP A 101 1.26 -6.44 4.93
CA ASP A 101 1.94 -6.29 6.21
C ASP A 101 3.39 -6.76 6.06
N LEU A 102 4.34 -5.83 6.13
CA LEU A 102 5.78 -6.12 5.93
C LEU A 102 6.33 -7.03 7.02
N LEU A 103 5.90 -6.87 8.28
CA LEU A 103 6.34 -7.71 9.40
C LEU A 103 5.86 -9.15 9.24
N LYS A 104 4.63 -9.34 8.73
CA LYS A 104 4.06 -10.68 8.47
C LYS A 104 4.39 -11.22 7.08
N ARG A 105 4.94 -10.39 6.19
CA ARG A 105 5.24 -10.67 4.78
C ARG A 105 4.07 -11.29 4.01
N ARG A 106 2.86 -10.74 4.20
CA ARG A 106 1.65 -11.22 3.54
C ARG A 106 0.57 -10.16 3.44
N LEU A 107 -0.35 -10.36 2.49
CA LEU A 107 -1.59 -9.62 2.48
C LEU A 107 -2.46 -10.00 3.67
N VAL A 108 -3.04 -8.99 4.30
CA VAL A 108 -4.00 -9.11 5.39
C VAL A 108 -5.24 -8.30 5.05
N GLU A 109 -6.38 -8.73 5.60
CA GLU A 109 -7.58 -7.92 5.56
C GLU A 109 -7.37 -6.64 6.36
N VAL A 110 -7.82 -5.53 5.78
CA VAL A 110 -7.94 -4.27 6.51
C VAL A 110 -9.20 -4.38 7.37
N PRO A 111 -9.15 -4.18 8.70
CA PRO A 111 -10.34 -4.26 9.57
C PRO A 111 -11.37 -3.19 9.20
#